data_AF-A0A524EDK2-F1
#
_entry.id   AF-A0A524EDK2-F1
#
_cell.length_a   1.000
_cell.length_b   1.000
_cell.length_c   1.000
_cell.angle_alpha   90.00
_cell.angle_beta   90.00
_cell.angle_gamma   90.00
#
_symmetry.space_group_name_H-M   'P 1'
#
loop_
_entity.id
_entity.type
_entity.pdbx_description
1 polymer ?
#
loop_
_entity_poly.entity_id
_entity_poly.type
_entity_poly.pdbx_seq_one_letter_code
_entity_poly.pdbx_strand_id
1 'polypeptide(L)'
;MTTRDQLDEGPKIVVMNIDPVNIENCINYTIHGAKTNTAAAGNVEKLNKGDICLIRRTSGGGRYRYGVIGIWYFVDYKDIEDQFESLWTPPNVWKYKIYMHPLVKRFETPFSEDFSKSVEGQLRHKESSKVDGLQQVDIQGAVRIGFYDPDIKQRYLRAILEEKGDECKIQAEYEDDTGINEKVNVYEFLSDIINYGSVSSSQQKDWRAKGEKTSIEYWNLDAGEYLDIELEEEEIWQVFMNIYDPSKSSKTTTYKFALIYSILKFIEEHSGPTEELQRIKFKKIFNHFTQIYWKLIIHYDLQQITGNKISSIYRIIMSYLVRKLKTRNLEFRDINPEERRKLIEKAAKYCSRNVFGALYGDSEELFYSFDLKDGYIELNPYFYNFLKRYNQIIDKVNNYEWLKFLVRVNPEKSIPIDLFIEE
;
A
#
# COMPACT_ATOMS: atom_id res chain seq x y z
N MET A 1 10.76 -22.89 24.16
CA MET A 1 9.40 -22.45 23.78
C MET A 1 9.56 -21.31 22.79
N THR A 2 9.55 -21.62 21.50
CA THR A 2 9.49 -20.63 20.43
C THR A 2 8.08 -20.04 20.38
N THR A 3 7.98 -18.72 20.35
CA THR A 3 6.70 -18.00 20.27
C THR A 3 6.05 -18.17 18.91
N ARG A 4 4.71 -18.12 18.87
CA ARG A 4 3.88 -18.30 17.65
C ARG A 4 3.91 -17.11 16.69
N ASP A 5 4.85 -16.19 16.87
CA ASP A 5 4.91 -14.87 16.22
C ASP A 5 5.96 -14.80 15.09
N GLN A 6 6.59 -15.92 14.74
CA GLN A 6 7.36 -16.08 13.51
C GLN A 6 6.55 -16.94 12.53
N LEU A 7 5.55 -16.33 11.90
CA LEU A 7 4.97 -16.84 10.67
C LEU A 7 5.92 -16.49 9.51
N ASP A 8 6.15 -17.44 8.61
CA ASP A 8 7.11 -17.33 7.49
C ASP A 8 6.82 -16.13 6.57
N GLU A 9 7.47 -14.99 6.86
CA GLU A 9 7.61 -13.90 5.90
C GLU A 9 8.67 -14.29 4.85
N GLY A 10 8.25 -15.12 3.88
CA GLY A 10 9.12 -15.59 2.79
C GLY A 10 9.85 -14.46 2.05
N PRO A 11 10.98 -14.77 1.39
CA PRO A 11 12.12 -13.89 1.21
C PRO A 11 11.79 -12.48 0.72
N LYS A 12 12.46 -11.47 1.30
CA LYS A 12 12.25 -10.06 0.94
C LYS A 12 12.80 -9.83 -0.48
N ILE A 13 12.37 -8.74 -1.11
CA ILE A 13 12.86 -8.37 -2.44
C ILE A 13 13.46 -6.97 -2.41
N VAL A 14 14.69 -6.88 -2.89
CA VAL A 14 15.56 -5.70 -2.79
C VAL A 14 16.15 -5.41 -4.17
N VAL A 15 16.06 -4.17 -4.66
CA VAL A 15 16.82 -3.76 -5.85
C VAL A 15 18.17 -3.17 -5.41
N MET A 16 19.24 -3.67 -6.01
CA MET A 16 20.61 -3.20 -5.80
C MET A 16 21.11 -2.46 -7.03
N ASN A 17 21.33 -1.16 -6.89
CA ASN A 17 21.77 -0.27 -7.97
C ASN A 17 23.30 -0.28 -8.11
N ILE A 18 23.82 -0.92 -9.16
CA ILE A 18 25.24 -0.99 -9.45
C ILE A 18 25.63 0.03 -10.52
N ASP A 19 26.70 0.76 -10.25
CA ASP A 19 27.35 1.64 -11.22
C ASP A 19 27.90 0.82 -12.40
N PRO A 20 27.67 1.21 -13.67
CA PRO A 20 28.21 0.56 -14.86
C PRO A 20 29.69 0.12 -14.77
N VAL A 21 30.56 0.87 -14.11
CA VAL A 21 31.99 0.52 -14.01
C VAL A 21 32.29 -0.67 -13.09
N ASN A 22 31.37 -0.99 -12.17
CA ASN A 22 31.55 -2.06 -11.17
C ASN A 22 30.77 -3.35 -11.50
N ILE A 23 29.90 -3.33 -12.51
CA ILE A 23 28.97 -4.44 -12.82
C ILE A 23 29.69 -5.76 -13.12
N GLU A 24 30.71 -5.74 -13.98
CA GLU A 24 31.41 -6.97 -14.35
C GLU A 24 32.19 -7.56 -13.16
N ASN A 25 32.68 -6.73 -12.23
CA ASN A 25 33.29 -7.21 -10.99
C ASN A 25 32.25 -7.89 -10.10
N CYS A 26 31.08 -7.26 -9.90
CA CYS A 26 29.99 -7.85 -9.12
C CYS A 26 29.48 -9.17 -9.72
N ILE A 27 29.26 -9.23 -11.04
CA ILE A 27 28.80 -10.44 -11.74
C ILE A 27 29.81 -11.59 -11.70
N ASN A 28 31.12 -11.28 -11.75
CA ASN A 28 32.16 -12.32 -11.83
C ASN A 28 32.67 -12.79 -10.48
N TYR A 29 32.69 -11.93 -9.46
CA TYR A 29 33.19 -12.27 -8.13
C TYR A 29 32.09 -12.53 -7.10
N THR A 30 30.82 -12.42 -7.47
CA THR A 30 29.65 -12.68 -6.60
C THR A 30 29.68 -11.88 -5.29
N ILE A 31 30.35 -10.73 -5.36
CA ILE A 31 30.82 -9.90 -4.25
C ILE A 31 30.44 -8.45 -4.58
N HIS A 32 29.72 -7.79 -3.67
CA HIS A 32 29.17 -6.45 -3.87
C HIS A 32 29.56 -5.52 -2.72
N GLY A 33 29.86 -4.25 -3.01
CA GLY A 33 30.31 -3.28 -2.02
C GLY A 33 29.17 -2.38 -1.54
N ALA A 34 29.10 -2.09 -0.23
CA ALA A 34 28.27 -1.02 0.33
C ALA A 34 29.12 0.09 0.94
N LYS A 35 28.81 1.37 0.65
CA LYS A 35 29.64 2.50 1.05
C LYS A 35 29.45 2.97 2.50
N THR A 36 30.55 3.31 3.14
CA THR A 36 30.63 3.91 4.48
C THR A 36 29.83 5.23 4.54
N ASN A 37 29.16 5.48 5.67
CA ASN A 37 28.34 6.68 5.92
C ASN A 37 27.19 6.93 4.94
N THR A 38 26.79 5.93 4.15
CA THR A 38 25.58 5.97 3.33
C THR A 38 24.44 5.20 3.99
N ALA A 39 23.20 5.50 3.61
CA ALA A 39 22.04 4.68 3.99
C ALA A 39 22.14 3.22 3.51
N ALA A 40 23.05 2.89 2.59
CA ALA A 40 23.32 1.52 2.16
C ALA A 40 23.82 0.66 3.34
N ALA A 41 24.73 1.19 4.15
CA ALA A 41 25.40 0.44 5.20
C ALA A 41 24.39 -0.15 6.21
N GLY A 42 23.58 0.68 6.85
CA GLY A 42 22.52 0.25 7.77
C GLY A 42 21.29 -0.41 7.11
N ASN A 43 21.39 -0.80 5.82
CA ASN A 43 20.41 -1.65 5.15
C ASN A 43 20.98 -3.04 4.82
N VAL A 44 22.30 -3.19 4.66
CA VAL A 44 22.95 -4.51 4.54
C VAL A 44 22.70 -5.32 5.82
N GLU A 45 22.80 -4.66 6.99
CA GLU A 45 22.52 -5.23 8.31
C GLU A 45 21.06 -5.69 8.52
N LYS A 46 20.16 -5.49 7.54
CA LYS A 46 18.74 -5.87 7.57
C LYS A 46 18.36 -6.95 6.55
N LEU A 47 19.33 -7.40 5.75
CA LEU A 47 19.16 -8.50 4.80
C LEU A 47 19.24 -9.82 5.56
N ASN A 48 18.28 -10.68 5.32
CA ASN A 48 18.32 -12.08 5.73
C ASN A 48 18.89 -12.90 4.57
N LYS A 49 19.58 -13.99 4.91
CA LYS A 49 19.97 -15.01 3.93
C LYS A 49 18.73 -15.50 3.17
N GLY A 50 18.85 -15.71 1.86
CA GLY A 50 17.73 -16.00 0.96
C GLY A 50 17.00 -14.76 0.39
N ASP A 51 17.22 -13.54 0.92
CA ASP A 51 16.55 -12.34 0.37
C ASP A 51 16.89 -12.13 -1.12
N ILE A 52 15.85 -11.95 -1.94
CA ILE A 52 15.98 -11.82 -3.40
C ILE A 52 16.49 -10.43 -3.78
N CYS A 53 17.58 -10.41 -4.53
CA CYS A 53 18.35 -9.24 -4.89
C CYS A 53 18.28 -9.00 -6.42
N LEU A 54 17.45 -8.04 -6.81
CA LEU A 54 17.28 -7.60 -8.20
C LEU A 54 18.39 -6.61 -8.57
N ILE A 55 19.32 -7.04 -9.40
CA ILE A 55 20.51 -6.24 -9.72
C ILE A 55 20.18 -5.24 -10.82
N ARG A 56 20.27 -3.94 -10.56
CA ARG A 56 19.93 -2.86 -11.50
C ARG A 56 21.15 -2.06 -11.92
N ARG A 57 21.31 -1.81 -13.23
CA ARG A 57 22.34 -0.91 -13.77
C ARG A 57 21.84 0.54 -13.79
N THR A 58 22.63 1.47 -13.24
CA THR A 58 22.32 2.91 -13.31
C THR A 58 22.69 3.52 -14.68
N SER A 59 22.05 4.65 -15.02
CA SER A 59 22.19 5.34 -16.32
C SER A 59 23.43 6.25 -16.36
N GLY A 60 24.62 5.65 -16.35
CA GLY A 60 25.91 6.36 -16.42
C GLY A 60 26.12 7.16 -17.73
N GLY A 61 25.55 8.36 -17.81
CA GLY A 61 25.78 9.32 -18.89
C GLY A 61 25.28 8.88 -20.28
N GLY A 62 24.21 8.08 -20.35
CA GLY A 62 23.57 7.67 -21.61
C GLY A 62 24.31 6.59 -22.42
N ARG A 63 25.48 6.12 -21.98
CA ARG A 63 26.24 5.04 -22.66
C ARG A 63 25.69 3.63 -22.41
N TYR A 64 24.89 3.45 -21.36
CA TYR A 64 24.42 2.14 -20.91
C TYR A 64 22.90 2.13 -20.78
N ARG A 65 22.25 1.06 -21.25
CA ARG A 65 20.81 0.84 -21.01
C ARG A 65 20.57 0.62 -19.52
N TYR A 66 19.77 1.50 -18.92
CA TYR A 66 19.25 1.39 -17.56
C TYR A 66 18.31 0.17 -17.44
N GLY A 67 18.17 -0.39 -16.24
CA GLY A 67 17.24 -1.50 -15.97
C GLY A 67 17.83 -2.64 -15.12
N VAL A 68 16.99 -3.61 -14.76
CA VAL A 68 17.42 -4.80 -14.01
C VAL A 68 18.15 -5.75 -14.96
N ILE A 69 19.38 -6.12 -14.60
CA ILE A 69 20.28 -6.95 -15.42
C ILE A 69 20.35 -8.40 -14.95
N GLY A 70 19.80 -8.76 -13.79
CA GLY A 70 19.81 -10.12 -13.27
C GLY A 70 19.16 -10.24 -11.89
N ILE A 71 18.96 -11.49 -11.44
CA ILE A 71 18.30 -11.85 -10.17
C ILE A 71 19.27 -12.71 -9.35
N TRP A 72 19.46 -12.35 -8.10
CA TRP A 72 20.40 -12.98 -7.18
C TRP A 72 19.69 -13.22 -5.84
N TYR A 73 20.29 -13.97 -4.92
CA TYR A 73 19.85 -14.01 -3.52
C TYR A 73 21.01 -13.69 -2.57
N PHE A 74 20.68 -13.09 -1.44
CA PHE A 74 21.64 -12.70 -0.40
C PHE A 74 22.11 -13.92 0.40
N VAL A 75 23.41 -13.97 0.69
CA VAL A 75 24.03 -15.08 1.43
C VAL A 75 24.55 -14.61 2.79
N ASP A 76 25.41 -13.59 2.78
CA ASP A 76 26.12 -13.09 3.96
C ASP A 76 26.72 -11.69 3.68
N TYR A 77 27.26 -11.03 4.69
CA TYR A 77 28.08 -9.84 4.55
C TYR A 77 29.19 -9.78 5.59
N LYS A 78 30.31 -9.13 5.25
CA LYS A 78 31.43 -8.91 6.17
C LYS A 78 31.89 -7.47 6.13
N ASP A 79 32.35 -6.95 7.27
CA ASP A 79 33.09 -5.69 7.31
C ASP A 79 34.39 -5.81 6.49
N ILE A 80 34.79 -4.71 5.86
CA ILE A 80 36.05 -4.58 5.13
C ILE A 80 37.08 -4.01 6.12
N GLU A 81 37.93 -4.87 6.67
CA GLU A 81 38.96 -4.48 7.64
C GLU A 81 40.18 -3.81 6.97
N ASP A 82 40.54 -4.24 5.74
CA ASP A 82 41.58 -3.62 4.92
C ASP A 82 41.01 -3.07 3.61
N GLN A 83 41.22 -1.77 3.39
CA GLN A 83 40.89 -1.03 2.17
C GLN A 83 41.53 -1.60 0.89
N PHE A 84 42.62 -2.38 0.99
CA PHE A 84 43.22 -3.08 -0.16
C PHE A 84 42.45 -4.34 -0.59
N GLU A 85 41.50 -4.85 0.20
CA GLU A 85 40.59 -5.94 -0.20
C GLU A 85 39.45 -5.49 -1.13
N SER A 86 39.27 -4.18 -1.29
CA SER A 86 38.21 -3.60 -2.12
C SER A 86 38.49 -3.77 -3.62
N LEU A 87 37.64 -4.53 -4.30
CA LEU A 87 37.64 -4.68 -5.77
C LEU A 87 36.90 -3.54 -6.50
N TRP A 88 36.52 -2.46 -5.80
CA TRP A 88 35.67 -1.38 -6.32
C TRP A 88 36.31 0.00 -6.19
N THR A 89 36.02 0.88 -7.14
CA THR A 89 36.60 2.23 -7.20
C THR A 89 35.66 3.28 -6.60
N PRO A 90 36.16 4.23 -5.78
CA PRO A 90 37.48 4.25 -5.13
C PRO A 90 37.55 3.23 -3.97
N PRO A 91 38.73 2.67 -3.62
CA PRO A 91 38.80 1.54 -2.69
C PRO A 91 38.49 1.89 -1.22
N ASN A 92 38.69 3.13 -0.81
CA ASN A 92 38.65 3.58 0.59
C ASN A 92 37.27 4.05 1.11
N VAL A 93 36.18 3.76 0.40
CA VAL A 93 34.83 4.25 0.75
C VAL A 93 33.82 3.14 1.03
N TRP A 94 34.25 1.88 1.09
CA TRP A 94 33.37 0.72 1.29
C TRP A 94 33.47 0.21 2.73
N LYS A 95 32.32 -0.09 3.34
CA LYS A 95 32.21 -0.67 4.68
C LYS A 95 32.03 -2.19 4.62
N TYR A 96 31.15 -2.68 3.74
CA TYR A 96 30.83 -4.11 3.67
C TYR A 96 31.13 -4.74 2.33
N LYS A 97 31.54 -6.00 2.41
CA LYS A 97 31.61 -6.99 1.35
C LYS A 97 30.39 -7.90 1.47
N ILE A 98 29.42 -7.71 0.57
CA ILE A 98 28.17 -8.47 0.46
C ILE A 98 28.42 -9.69 -0.43
N TYR A 99 27.97 -10.86 0.01
CA TYR A 99 28.02 -12.12 -0.72
C TYR A 99 26.62 -12.49 -1.22
N MET A 100 26.50 -12.81 -2.51
CA MET A 100 25.23 -13.20 -3.14
C MET A 100 25.45 -14.30 -4.16
N HIS A 101 24.45 -15.15 -4.40
CA HIS A 101 24.50 -16.14 -5.48
C HIS A 101 23.47 -15.84 -6.57
N PRO A 102 23.79 -16.10 -7.86
CA PRO A 102 22.91 -15.76 -8.97
C PRO A 102 21.78 -16.80 -9.13
N LEU A 103 20.54 -16.34 -9.18
CA LEU A 103 19.40 -17.11 -9.70
C LEU A 103 19.33 -16.96 -11.22
N VAL A 104 19.35 -15.70 -11.72
CA VAL A 104 19.60 -15.34 -13.11
C VAL A 104 20.82 -14.44 -13.17
N LYS A 105 21.98 -15.00 -13.53
CA LYS A 105 23.27 -14.26 -13.50
C LYS A 105 23.24 -12.97 -14.33
N ARG A 106 22.66 -13.03 -15.53
CA ARG A 106 22.51 -11.88 -16.43
C ARG A 106 21.40 -12.12 -17.45
N PHE A 107 20.52 -11.13 -17.66
CA PHE A 107 19.59 -11.09 -18.79
C PHE A 107 20.29 -10.64 -20.08
N GLU A 108 19.88 -11.14 -21.23
CA GLU A 108 20.40 -10.78 -22.56
C GLU A 108 20.27 -9.26 -22.79
N THR A 109 19.11 -8.71 -22.41
CA THR A 109 18.86 -7.26 -22.35
C THR A 109 18.34 -6.90 -20.96
N PRO A 110 18.72 -5.73 -20.39
CA PRO A 110 18.17 -5.31 -19.11
C PRO A 110 16.64 -5.18 -19.19
N PHE A 111 15.94 -5.73 -18.21
CA PHE A 111 14.52 -5.47 -17.99
C PHE A 111 14.30 -3.97 -17.83
N SER A 112 13.41 -3.42 -18.66
CA SER A 112 13.20 -1.99 -18.76
C SER A 112 12.10 -1.55 -17.79
N GLU A 113 12.43 -0.72 -16.80
CA GLU A 113 11.44 -0.10 -15.90
C GLU A 113 10.53 0.96 -16.58
N ASP A 114 10.42 0.93 -17.91
CA ASP A 114 9.47 1.73 -18.68
C ASP A 114 8.07 1.09 -18.57
N PHE A 115 7.39 1.33 -17.44
CA PHE A 115 6.00 0.92 -17.17
C PHE A 115 4.94 1.56 -18.11
N SER A 116 5.32 1.99 -19.32
CA SER A 116 4.51 2.76 -20.27
C SER A 116 4.04 1.95 -21.49
N LYS A 117 4.23 0.62 -21.50
CA LYS A 117 4.04 -0.23 -22.70
C LYS A 117 2.97 -1.32 -22.62
N SER A 118 2.33 -1.56 -21.48
CA SER A 118 1.14 -2.40 -21.39
C SER A 118 -0.12 -1.54 -21.33
N VAL A 119 -1.14 -1.95 -22.10
CA VAL A 119 -2.45 -1.29 -22.30
C VAL A 119 -2.45 -0.04 -23.20
N GLU A 120 -3.45 0.01 -24.07
CA GLU A 120 -3.56 0.84 -25.26
C GLU A 120 -3.47 2.37 -25.02
N GLY A 121 -2.46 3.00 -25.61
CA GLY A 121 -2.69 4.18 -26.44
C GLY A 121 -2.85 5.56 -25.78
N GLN A 122 -2.74 5.75 -24.46
CA GLN A 122 -2.83 7.09 -23.83
C GLN A 122 -1.77 7.44 -22.75
N LEU A 123 -0.48 7.17 -22.99
CA LEU A 123 0.59 7.88 -22.28
C LEU A 123 1.67 8.42 -23.24
N ARG A 124 1.53 9.70 -23.64
CA ARG A 124 2.61 10.43 -24.33
C ARG A 124 3.59 10.97 -23.31
N HIS A 125 4.81 10.44 -23.29
CA HIS A 125 5.92 11.03 -22.54
C HIS A 125 6.20 12.47 -22.98
N LYS A 126 6.42 13.34 -21.99
CA LYS A 126 7.39 14.42 -22.14
C LYS A 126 8.13 14.65 -20.83
N GLU A 127 9.46 14.68 -20.98
CA GLU A 127 10.44 15.27 -20.07
C GLU A 127 10.66 14.56 -18.71
N SER A 128 11.92 14.60 -18.28
CA SER A 128 12.45 13.92 -17.12
C SER A 128 11.92 14.48 -15.80
N SER A 129 11.82 13.60 -14.79
CA SER A 129 11.63 13.92 -13.37
C SER A 129 10.33 14.64 -12.98
N LYS A 130 9.33 13.86 -12.53
CA LYS A 130 9.00 13.70 -11.09
C LYS A 130 7.76 12.82 -10.91
N VAL A 131 7.99 11.59 -10.44
CA VAL A 131 6.95 10.82 -9.75
C VAL A 131 7.00 11.21 -8.27
N ASP A 132 5.97 11.93 -7.79
CA ASP A 132 5.88 12.40 -6.40
C ASP A 132 5.71 11.24 -5.41
N GLY A 133 6.84 10.69 -4.99
CA GLY A 133 6.97 9.59 -4.05
C GLY A 133 8.38 8.99 -3.99
N LEU A 134 9.15 9.08 -5.09
CA LEU A 134 10.53 8.60 -5.16
C LEU A 134 11.51 9.78 -5.26
N GLN A 135 11.91 10.31 -4.10
CA GLN A 135 13.16 11.05 -4.04
C GLN A 135 14.32 10.06 -4.25
N GLN A 136 15.07 10.31 -5.33
CA GLN A 136 16.42 9.77 -5.48
C GLN A 136 17.21 10.02 -4.19
N VAL A 137 17.84 8.97 -3.67
CA VAL A 137 19.14 9.12 -3.01
C VAL A 137 20.12 8.34 -3.87
N ASP A 138 21.14 9.06 -4.31
CA ASP A 138 22.25 8.56 -5.12
C ASP A 138 23.03 7.46 -4.38
N ILE A 139 23.57 6.52 -5.15
CA ILE A 139 24.51 5.49 -4.73
C ILE A 139 25.13 4.82 -5.97
N GLN A 140 26.39 4.36 -5.97
CA GLN A 140 27.41 4.40 -4.91
C GLN A 140 27.15 3.62 -3.59
N GLY A 141 26.61 2.39 -3.51
CA GLY A 141 26.20 1.43 -4.54
C GLY A 141 24.97 0.58 -4.16
N ALA A 142 24.13 1.03 -3.21
CA ALA A 142 22.87 0.35 -2.88
C ALA A 142 21.85 1.26 -2.15
N VAL A 143 20.69 1.51 -2.76
CA VAL A 143 19.56 2.24 -2.13
C VAL A 143 18.27 1.51 -2.50
N ARG A 144 17.61 1.04 -1.44
CA ARG A 144 16.16 0.86 -1.29
C ARG A 144 15.44 0.26 -2.51
N ILE A 145 15.25 -1.05 -2.47
CA ILE A 145 13.87 -1.50 -2.20
C ILE A 145 13.90 -2.17 -0.84
N GLY A 146 13.02 -1.72 0.05
CA GLY A 146 12.95 -2.20 1.42
C GLY A 146 11.63 -1.81 2.06
N PHE A 147 10.81 -2.83 2.32
CA PHE A 147 9.95 -2.96 3.50
C PHE A 147 8.52 -2.39 3.53
N TYR A 148 7.93 -1.81 2.47
CA TYR A 148 6.64 -1.09 2.66
C TYR A 148 5.48 -1.30 1.67
N ASP A 149 5.56 -2.18 0.68
CA ASP A 149 4.38 -2.47 -0.16
C ASP A 149 4.42 -3.87 -0.82
N PRO A 150 3.59 -4.84 -0.37
CA PRO A 150 3.43 -6.15 -1.00
C PRO A 150 2.96 -6.08 -2.47
N ASP A 151 2.13 -5.10 -2.82
CA ASP A 151 1.64 -4.95 -4.19
C ASP A 151 2.76 -4.50 -5.12
N ILE A 152 3.67 -3.63 -4.66
CA ILE A 152 4.85 -3.24 -5.44
C ILE A 152 5.81 -4.43 -5.59
N LYS A 153 6.03 -5.23 -4.53
CA LYS A 153 6.81 -6.50 -4.60
C LYS A 153 6.26 -7.42 -5.69
N GLN A 154 4.95 -7.66 -5.69
CA GLN A 154 4.30 -8.53 -6.67
C GLN A 154 4.29 -7.94 -8.08
N ARG A 155 3.91 -6.66 -8.27
CA ARG A 155 3.87 -6.02 -9.59
C ARG A 155 5.24 -5.98 -10.26
N TYR A 156 6.30 -5.73 -9.50
CA TYR A 156 7.66 -5.65 -10.03
C TYR A 156 8.18 -7.03 -10.46
N LEU A 157 7.93 -8.10 -9.68
CA LEU A 157 8.25 -9.45 -10.12
C LEU A 157 7.38 -9.92 -11.30
N ARG A 158 6.07 -9.62 -11.30
CA ARG A 158 5.17 -9.95 -12.44
C ARG A 158 5.70 -9.34 -13.74
N ALA A 159 6.03 -8.06 -13.74
CA ALA A 159 6.59 -7.39 -14.92
C ALA A 159 7.92 -8.02 -15.39
N ILE A 160 8.78 -8.45 -14.46
CA ILE A 160 10.00 -9.21 -14.81
C ILE A 160 9.64 -10.57 -15.42
N LEU A 161 8.70 -11.34 -14.85
CA LEU A 161 8.30 -12.64 -15.41
C LEU A 161 7.55 -12.50 -16.75
N GLU A 162 6.88 -11.38 -16.99
CA GLU A 162 6.21 -11.05 -18.26
C GLU A 162 7.23 -10.71 -19.38
N GLU A 163 8.26 -9.89 -19.10
CA GLU A 163 9.28 -9.53 -20.11
C GLU A 163 10.42 -10.57 -20.22
N LYS A 164 10.77 -11.21 -19.10
CA LYS A 164 11.97 -12.06 -18.92
C LYS A 164 11.65 -13.50 -18.53
N GLY A 165 10.39 -13.92 -18.56
CA GLY A 165 9.96 -15.23 -18.11
C GLY A 165 10.73 -16.40 -18.74
N ASP A 166 11.02 -16.34 -20.04
CA ASP A 166 11.82 -17.37 -20.71
C ASP A 166 13.28 -17.41 -20.24
N GLU A 167 13.88 -16.24 -19.94
CA GLU A 167 15.22 -16.15 -19.35
C GLU A 167 15.25 -16.63 -17.88
N CYS A 168 14.08 -16.67 -17.21
CA CYS A 168 13.90 -17.21 -15.86
C CYS A 168 13.58 -18.72 -15.82
N LYS A 169 13.30 -19.40 -16.94
CA LYS A 169 13.03 -20.86 -16.99
C LYS A 169 14.30 -21.70 -16.90
N ILE A 170 15.09 -21.44 -15.85
CA ILE A 170 16.37 -22.07 -15.58
C ILE A 170 16.41 -22.67 -14.18
N GLN A 171 17.26 -23.67 -13.99
CA GLN A 171 17.53 -24.28 -12.70
C GLN A 171 18.68 -23.54 -12.01
N ALA A 172 18.46 -23.10 -10.78
CA ALA A 172 19.46 -22.46 -9.93
C ALA A 172 19.51 -23.13 -8.55
N GLU A 173 20.63 -22.99 -7.86
CA GLU A 173 20.72 -23.33 -6.44
C GLU A 173 20.25 -22.12 -5.62
N TYR A 174 19.39 -22.34 -4.64
CA TYR A 174 18.86 -21.35 -3.72
C TYR A 174 19.08 -21.84 -2.28
N GLU A 175 19.36 -20.92 -1.36
CA GLU A 175 19.54 -21.24 0.06
C GLU A 175 18.79 -20.20 0.90
N ASP A 176 17.86 -20.67 1.73
CA ASP A 176 17.03 -19.84 2.60
C ASP A 176 17.75 -19.42 3.90
N ASP A 177 17.04 -18.71 4.79
CA ASP A 177 17.55 -18.29 6.10
C ASP A 177 17.66 -19.45 7.11
N THR A 178 17.02 -20.59 6.84
CA THR A 178 17.19 -21.83 7.60
C THR A 178 18.46 -22.61 7.20
N GLY A 179 19.05 -22.29 6.04
CA GLY A 179 20.22 -22.97 5.47
C GLY A 179 19.86 -24.23 4.68
N ILE A 180 18.61 -24.38 4.24
CA ILE A 180 18.23 -25.45 3.31
C ILE A 180 18.65 -25.01 1.90
N ASN A 181 19.56 -25.78 1.29
CA ASN A 181 19.97 -25.59 -0.09
C ASN A 181 19.14 -26.50 -1.00
N GLU A 182 18.40 -25.90 -1.93
CA GLU A 182 17.55 -26.59 -2.90
C GLU A 182 17.80 -26.12 -4.33
N LYS A 183 17.43 -26.97 -5.30
CA LYS A 183 17.44 -26.60 -6.72
C LYS A 183 16.06 -26.13 -7.13
N VAL A 184 15.96 -24.86 -7.50
CA VAL A 184 14.73 -24.19 -7.87
C VAL A 184 14.67 -23.93 -9.36
N ASN A 185 13.49 -24.10 -9.96
CA ASN A 185 13.16 -23.45 -11.23
C ASN A 185 12.88 -21.98 -10.93
N VAL A 186 13.71 -21.07 -11.42
CA VAL A 186 13.64 -19.66 -11.01
C VAL A 186 12.31 -19.00 -11.42
N TYR A 187 11.70 -19.41 -12.53
CA TYR A 187 10.38 -18.93 -12.94
C TYR A 187 9.27 -19.36 -11.98
N GLU A 188 9.26 -20.64 -11.59
CA GLU A 188 8.25 -21.21 -10.68
C GLU A 188 8.44 -20.64 -9.27
N PHE A 189 9.68 -20.62 -8.77
CA PHE A 189 10.03 -20.05 -7.47
C PHE A 189 9.65 -18.57 -7.34
N LEU A 190 9.93 -17.73 -8.35
CA LEU A 190 9.49 -16.33 -8.34
C LEU A 190 7.96 -16.20 -8.48
N SER A 191 7.30 -17.11 -9.21
CA SER A 191 5.84 -17.18 -9.27
C SER A 191 5.24 -17.54 -7.91
N ASP A 192 5.85 -18.48 -7.19
CA ASP A 192 5.45 -18.88 -5.85
C ASP A 192 5.67 -17.75 -4.84
N ILE A 193 6.76 -16.98 -4.92
CA ILE A 193 6.95 -15.77 -4.10
C ILE A 193 5.90 -14.69 -4.38
N ILE A 194 5.42 -14.57 -5.62
CA ILE A 194 4.28 -13.70 -5.97
C ILE A 194 2.98 -14.25 -5.34
N ASN A 195 2.81 -15.57 -5.31
CA ASN A 195 1.59 -16.25 -4.87
C ASN A 195 1.56 -16.55 -3.36
N TYR A 196 2.68 -16.55 -2.64
CA TYR A 196 2.78 -16.95 -1.22
C TYR A 196 1.95 -16.02 -0.31
N GLY A 197 1.83 -14.75 -0.68
CA GLY A 197 0.92 -13.78 -0.03
C GLY A 197 -0.57 -13.98 -0.32
N SER A 198 -0.94 -14.93 -1.21
CA SER A 198 -2.33 -15.22 -1.59
C SER A 198 -2.87 -16.54 -1.03
N VAL A 199 -2.03 -17.39 -0.41
CA VAL A 199 -2.39 -18.78 -0.05
C VAL A 199 -3.52 -18.88 1.01
N SER A 200 -3.79 -17.81 1.78
CA SER A 200 -4.94 -17.78 2.70
C SER A 200 -6.31 -17.84 2.00
N SER A 201 -6.38 -17.61 0.68
CA SER A 201 -7.63 -17.70 -0.10
C SER A 201 -7.94 -19.11 -0.64
N SER A 202 -7.14 -20.14 -0.29
CA SER A 202 -7.36 -21.51 -0.79
C SER A 202 -8.61 -22.23 -0.26
N GLN A 203 -9.38 -21.59 0.64
CA GLN A 203 -10.75 -21.98 1.00
C GLN A 203 -11.86 -21.11 0.40
N GLN A 204 -11.54 -20.00 -0.28
CA GLN A 204 -12.53 -19.18 -0.99
C GLN A 204 -12.85 -19.80 -2.37
N LYS A 205 -13.98 -20.51 -2.44
CA LYS A 205 -14.44 -21.22 -3.65
C LYS A 205 -14.69 -20.27 -4.83
N ASP A 206 -13.84 -20.40 -5.85
CA ASP A 206 -14.23 -20.71 -7.24
C ASP A 206 -15.65 -20.30 -7.73
N TRP A 207 -15.97 -19.00 -7.75
CA TRP A 207 -17.12 -18.45 -8.49
C TRP A 207 -16.76 -17.41 -9.56
N ARG A 208 -15.56 -16.82 -9.50
CA ARG A 208 -15.06 -15.82 -10.49
C ARG A 208 -14.42 -16.44 -11.76
N ALA A 209 -14.50 -17.76 -11.97
CA ALA A 209 -13.81 -18.47 -13.06
C ALA A 209 -14.43 -18.35 -14.48
N LYS A 210 -15.29 -17.34 -14.74
CA LYS A 210 -15.85 -17.05 -16.08
C LYS A 210 -15.89 -15.55 -16.38
N GLY A 211 -14.71 -14.96 -16.50
CA GLY A 211 -14.50 -13.61 -17.00
C GLY A 211 -13.01 -13.31 -17.08
N GLU A 212 -12.56 -12.67 -18.16
CA GLU A 212 -11.16 -12.25 -18.28
C GLU A 212 -10.84 -11.24 -17.17
N LYS A 213 -9.77 -11.48 -16.42
CA LYS A 213 -9.47 -10.79 -15.16
C LYS A 213 -8.85 -9.41 -15.42
N THR A 214 -9.64 -8.50 -15.97
CA THR A 214 -9.31 -7.07 -16.02
C THR A 214 -9.14 -6.53 -14.61
N SER A 215 -8.05 -5.82 -14.36
CA SER A 215 -7.80 -5.18 -13.06
C SER A 215 -8.72 -3.96 -12.89
N ILE A 216 -9.86 -4.15 -12.23
CA ILE A 216 -10.82 -3.07 -11.97
C ILE A 216 -10.19 -2.07 -10.98
N GLU A 217 -9.95 -0.84 -11.44
CA GLU A 217 -9.55 0.27 -10.57
C GLU A 217 -10.77 0.83 -9.83
N TYR A 218 -11.23 0.11 -8.79
CA TYR A 218 -12.46 0.45 -8.07
C TYR A 218 -12.55 1.91 -7.59
N TRP A 219 -11.42 2.55 -7.25
CA TRP A 219 -11.35 3.95 -6.83
C TRP A 219 -11.75 4.97 -7.91
N ASN A 220 -11.83 4.56 -9.19
CA ASN A 220 -12.19 5.41 -10.33
C ASN A 220 -13.55 5.02 -10.94
N LEU A 221 -14.34 4.18 -10.25
CA LEU A 221 -15.71 3.87 -10.64
C LEU A 221 -16.68 5.02 -10.27
N ASP A 222 -17.54 5.40 -11.20
CA ASP A 222 -18.63 6.36 -10.96
C ASP A 222 -19.87 5.73 -10.32
N ALA A 223 -20.02 4.40 -10.43
CA ALA A 223 -21.06 3.61 -9.78
C ALA A 223 -20.60 2.15 -9.58
N GLY A 224 -21.28 1.41 -8.71
CA GLY A 224 -21.10 -0.02 -8.50
C GLY A 224 -22.36 -0.64 -7.89
N GLU A 225 -22.63 -1.92 -8.17
CA GLU A 225 -23.79 -2.67 -7.66
C GLU A 225 -23.30 -3.80 -6.77
N TYR A 226 -23.83 -3.92 -5.54
CA TYR A 226 -23.42 -5.01 -4.66
C TYR A 226 -23.82 -6.36 -5.26
N LEU A 227 -23.02 -7.39 -4.98
CA LEU A 227 -23.35 -8.76 -5.38
C LEU A 227 -24.50 -9.28 -4.50
N ASP A 228 -25.65 -9.53 -5.12
CA ASP A 228 -26.83 -10.09 -4.48
C ASP A 228 -26.65 -11.61 -4.26
N ILE A 229 -25.83 -11.94 -3.28
CA ILE A 229 -25.58 -13.30 -2.81
C ILE A 229 -25.97 -13.41 -1.33
N GLU A 230 -26.40 -14.61 -0.94
CA GLU A 230 -26.65 -14.94 0.47
C GLU A 230 -25.32 -14.95 1.25
N LEU A 231 -25.32 -14.35 2.44
CA LEU A 231 -24.13 -14.16 3.27
C LEU A 231 -24.42 -14.49 4.73
N GLU A 232 -23.57 -15.32 5.32
CA GLU A 232 -23.57 -15.62 6.75
C GLU A 232 -22.85 -14.53 7.56
N GLU A 233 -23.12 -14.44 8.87
CA GLU A 233 -22.53 -13.40 9.73
C GLU A 233 -21.00 -13.49 9.79
N GLU A 234 -20.43 -14.70 9.76
CA GLU A 234 -18.99 -14.96 9.70
C GLU A 234 -18.34 -14.42 8.42
N GLU A 235 -19.03 -14.47 7.29
CA GLU A 235 -18.53 -13.96 6.00
C GLU A 235 -18.50 -12.43 6.02
N ILE A 236 -19.55 -11.80 6.56
CA ILE A 236 -19.63 -10.35 6.76
C ILE A 236 -18.52 -9.88 7.75
N TRP A 237 -18.30 -10.62 8.84
CA TRP A 237 -17.18 -10.39 9.75
C TRP A 237 -15.82 -10.47 9.02
N GLN A 238 -15.62 -11.48 8.18
CA GLN A 238 -14.37 -11.65 7.44
C GLN A 238 -14.13 -10.51 6.43
N VAL A 239 -15.19 -9.96 5.81
CA VAL A 239 -15.09 -8.76 4.98
C VAL A 239 -14.62 -7.55 5.80
N PHE A 240 -15.18 -7.31 6.99
CA PHE A 240 -14.68 -6.24 7.87
C PHE A 240 -13.22 -6.46 8.30
N MET A 241 -12.84 -7.70 8.62
CA MET A 241 -11.44 -8.01 8.95
C MET A 241 -10.50 -7.75 7.75
N ASN A 242 -10.90 -8.11 6.53
CA ASN A 242 -10.14 -7.78 5.31
C ASN A 242 -10.05 -6.26 5.06
N ILE A 243 -11.13 -5.52 5.31
CA ILE A 243 -11.17 -4.06 5.22
C ILE A 243 -10.22 -3.41 6.23
N TYR A 244 -10.04 -3.98 7.43
CA TYR A 244 -9.11 -3.42 8.43
C TYR A 244 -7.67 -3.87 8.24
N ASP A 245 -7.43 -5.10 7.82
CA ASP A 245 -6.11 -5.68 7.54
C ASP A 245 -5.28 -4.78 6.59
N PRO A 246 -4.10 -4.27 7.03
CA PRO A 246 -3.23 -3.45 6.19
C PRO A 246 -2.64 -4.18 4.98
N SER A 247 -2.59 -5.52 5.00
CA SER A 247 -2.08 -6.36 3.90
C SER A 247 -3.10 -6.60 2.78
N LYS A 248 -4.41 -6.52 3.10
CA LYS A 248 -5.52 -6.75 2.16
C LYS A 248 -6.19 -5.46 1.71
N SER A 249 -6.25 -4.46 2.59
CA SER A 249 -6.81 -3.14 2.30
C SER A 249 -5.75 -2.07 2.52
N SER A 250 -5.22 -1.53 1.43
CA SER A 250 -4.27 -0.42 1.51
C SER A 250 -4.96 0.88 1.95
N LYS A 251 -4.34 1.55 2.93
CA LYS A 251 -4.88 2.74 3.58
C LYS A 251 -3.81 3.84 3.55
N THR A 252 -4.00 4.79 2.64
CA THR A 252 -3.17 6.01 2.54
C THR A 252 -3.82 7.19 3.27
N THR A 253 -5.13 7.15 3.49
CA THR A 253 -5.91 8.18 4.19
C THR A 253 -6.84 7.54 5.22
N THR A 254 -7.35 8.35 6.14
CA THR A 254 -8.38 7.92 7.10
C THR A 254 -9.78 7.76 6.50
N TYR A 255 -9.96 8.01 5.20
CA TYR A 255 -11.29 8.19 4.61
C TYR A 255 -12.16 6.93 4.67
N LYS A 256 -11.58 5.72 4.57
CA LYS A 256 -12.30 4.45 4.70
C LYS A 256 -12.90 4.30 6.11
N PHE A 257 -12.11 4.55 7.16
CA PHE A 257 -12.59 4.54 8.56
C PHE A 257 -13.69 5.57 8.82
N ALA A 258 -13.51 6.80 8.29
CA ALA A 258 -14.49 7.86 8.44
C ALA A 258 -15.80 7.57 7.69
N LEU A 259 -15.74 6.88 6.54
CA LEU A 259 -16.92 6.43 5.81
C LEU A 259 -17.66 5.33 6.59
N ILE A 260 -16.96 4.31 7.09
CA ILE A 260 -17.56 3.25 7.93
C ILE A 260 -18.22 3.87 9.16
N TYR A 261 -17.52 4.71 9.91
CA TYR A 261 -18.07 5.47 11.05
C TYR A 261 -19.33 6.25 10.66
N SER A 262 -19.32 6.95 9.52
CA SER A 262 -20.47 7.73 9.05
C SER A 262 -21.68 6.88 8.66
N ILE A 263 -21.46 5.66 8.15
CA ILE A 263 -22.52 4.67 7.87
C ILE A 263 -23.08 4.13 9.19
N LEU A 264 -22.22 3.73 10.13
CA LEU A 264 -22.63 3.23 11.45
C LEU A 264 -23.47 4.25 12.22
N LYS A 265 -23.05 5.52 12.24
CA LYS A 265 -23.78 6.63 12.88
C LYS A 265 -25.12 6.90 12.21
N PHE A 266 -25.20 6.81 10.88
CA PHE A 266 -26.49 6.90 10.20
C PHE A 266 -27.43 5.75 10.60
N ILE A 267 -26.93 4.50 10.63
CA ILE A 267 -27.71 3.33 11.05
C ILE A 267 -28.17 3.47 12.50
N GLU A 268 -27.29 3.89 13.41
CA GLU A 268 -27.60 4.12 14.83
C GLU A 268 -28.76 5.12 15.00
N GLU A 269 -28.66 6.31 14.38
CA GLU A 269 -29.70 7.34 14.42
C GLU A 269 -31.04 6.92 13.81
N HIS A 270 -31.05 6.00 12.84
CA HIS A 270 -32.24 5.62 12.07
C HIS A 270 -32.70 4.18 12.38
N SER A 271 -32.19 3.52 13.43
CA SER A 271 -32.48 2.11 13.77
C SER A 271 -33.94 1.76 14.13
N GLY A 272 -34.88 2.68 13.96
CA GLY A 272 -36.31 2.53 14.26
C GLY A 272 -37.05 1.48 13.39
N PRO A 273 -38.38 1.35 13.60
CA PRO A 273 -39.21 0.31 12.98
C PRO A 273 -39.77 0.68 11.59
N THR A 274 -39.29 1.73 10.94
CA THR A 274 -39.71 2.11 9.58
C THR A 274 -38.74 1.57 8.53
N GLU A 275 -39.29 0.86 7.55
CA GLU A 275 -38.57 0.22 6.43
C GLU A 275 -38.09 1.26 5.39
N GLU A 276 -37.27 0.82 4.43
CA GLU A 276 -36.58 1.64 3.40
C GLU A 276 -35.41 2.54 3.88
N LEU A 277 -34.49 1.99 4.69
CA LEU A 277 -33.24 2.67 5.10
C LEU A 277 -31.97 2.20 4.36
N GLN A 278 -32.10 1.24 3.42
CA GLN A 278 -30.95 0.71 2.68
C GLN A 278 -30.30 1.77 1.77
N ARG A 279 -31.10 2.62 1.10
CA ARG A 279 -30.60 3.66 0.20
C ARG A 279 -30.34 5.00 0.90
N ILE A 280 -29.06 5.30 1.17
CA ILE A 280 -28.60 6.45 1.94
C ILE A 280 -28.01 7.52 1.02
N LYS A 281 -28.62 8.72 1.00
CA LYS A 281 -28.06 9.86 0.24
C LYS A 281 -26.75 10.36 0.83
N PHE A 282 -25.76 10.64 -0.01
CA PHE A 282 -24.42 11.11 0.38
C PHE A 282 -24.44 12.28 1.35
N LYS A 283 -25.39 13.22 1.23
CA LYS A 283 -25.51 14.36 2.15
C LYS A 283 -25.69 13.95 3.62
N LYS A 284 -26.32 12.79 3.89
CA LYS A 284 -26.48 12.23 5.25
C LYS A 284 -25.15 11.68 5.75
N ILE A 285 -24.49 10.83 4.98
CA ILE A 285 -23.16 10.27 5.29
C ILE A 285 -22.13 11.40 5.50
N PHE A 286 -22.09 12.37 4.58
CA PHE A 286 -21.14 13.48 4.66
C PHE A 286 -21.44 14.49 5.76
N ASN A 287 -22.61 14.46 6.39
CA ASN A 287 -22.84 15.21 7.63
C ASN A 287 -21.91 14.68 8.73
N HIS A 288 -22.00 13.38 9.02
CA HIS A 288 -21.17 12.69 10.02
C HIS A 288 -19.69 12.73 9.65
N PHE A 289 -19.36 12.44 8.38
CA PHE A 289 -17.99 12.50 7.86
C PHE A 289 -17.35 13.88 8.10
N THR A 290 -18.05 14.95 7.75
CA THR A 290 -17.51 16.32 7.91
C THR A 290 -17.42 16.71 9.38
N GLN A 291 -18.38 16.27 10.21
CA GLN A 291 -18.39 16.53 11.65
C GLN A 291 -17.21 15.86 12.37
N ILE A 292 -16.93 14.58 12.12
CA ILE A 292 -15.78 13.91 12.74
C ILE A 292 -14.46 14.50 12.25
N TYR A 293 -14.33 14.82 10.96
CA TYR A 293 -13.14 15.53 10.46
C TYR A 293 -12.98 16.94 11.03
N TRP A 294 -14.07 17.63 11.36
CA TRP A 294 -14.00 18.89 12.07
C TRP A 294 -13.40 18.71 13.47
N LYS A 295 -13.89 17.75 14.27
CA LYS A 295 -13.30 17.40 15.58
C LYS A 295 -11.79 17.07 15.43
N LEU A 296 -11.44 16.15 14.53
CA LEU A 296 -10.06 15.70 14.31
C LEU A 296 -9.10 16.81 13.88
N ILE A 297 -9.51 17.72 12.99
CA ILE A 297 -8.64 18.73 12.39
C ILE A 297 -8.66 20.05 13.18
N ILE A 298 -9.79 20.46 13.76
CA ILE A 298 -9.90 21.76 14.43
C ILE A 298 -9.48 21.67 15.89
N HIS A 299 -9.94 20.65 16.63
CA HIS A 299 -9.64 20.52 18.06
C HIS A 299 -8.29 19.85 18.30
N TYR A 300 -7.93 18.84 17.50
CA TYR A 300 -6.71 18.03 17.69
C TYR A 300 -5.63 18.26 16.62
N ASP A 301 -5.92 19.04 15.56
CA ASP A 301 -4.98 19.38 14.48
C ASP A 301 -4.37 18.13 13.78
N LEU A 302 -5.09 17.01 13.77
CA LEU A 302 -4.58 15.72 13.29
C LEU A 302 -4.52 15.66 11.76
N GLN A 303 -3.39 15.17 11.23
CA GLN A 303 -3.23 14.80 9.83
C GLN A 303 -3.98 13.50 9.52
N GLN A 304 -4.49 13.42 8.28
CA GLN A 304 -5.49 12.43 7.83
C GLN A 304 -5.00 11.59 6.64
N ILE A 305 -3.72 11.69 6.31
CA ILE A 305 -3.06 11.08 5.14
C ILE A 305 -1.60 10.78 5.50
N THR A 306 -1.05 9.69 5.00
CA THR A 306 0.37 9.33 5.22
C THR A 306 1.32 10.23 4.44
N GLY A 307 2.47 10.53 5.06
CA GLY A 307 3.53 11.38 4.47
C GLY A 307 3.13 12.86 4.34
N ASN A 308 3.97 13.64 3.65
CA ASN A 308 3.88 15.11 3.62
C ASN A 308 2.76 15.67 2.71
N LYS A 309 1.69 14.91 2.46
CA LYS A 309 0.55 15.34 1.63
C LYS A 309 -0.52 16.00 2.52
N ILE A 310 -1.31 16.90 1.94
CA ILE A 310 -2.45 17.54 2.63
C ILE A 310 -3.74 17.00 2.04
N SER A 311 -4.56 16.33 2.85
CA SER A 311 -5.83 15.71 2.43
C SER A 311 -6.85 16.75 1.93
N SER A 312 -7.73 16.34 1.02
CA SER A 312 -8.79 17.22 0.48
C SER A 312 -9.68 17.79 1.60
N ILE A 313 -10.03 16.96 2.60
CA ILE A 313 -10.89 17.39 3.70
C ILE A 313 -10.20 18.44 4.60
N TYR A 314 -8.91 18.30 4.87
CA TYR A 314 -8.11 19.31 5.58
C TYR A 314 -8.09 20.63 4.80
N ARG A 315 -7.86 20.59 3.47
CA ARG A 315 -7.90 21.80 2.63
C ARG A 315 -9.27 22.47 2.67
N ILE A 316 -10.37 21.72 2.60
CA ILE A 316 -11.73 22.23 2.65
C ILE A 316 -11.98 22.95 3.98
N ILE A 317 -11.73 22.27 5.10
CA ILE A 317 -11.98 22.78 6.45
C ILE A 317 -11.10 24.00 6.77
N MET A 318 -9.79 23.93 6.50
CA MET A 318 -8.88 25.05 6.76
C MET A 318 -9.15 26.25 5.84
N SER A 319 -9.56 26.04 4.58
CA SER A 319 -9.98 27.13 3.68
C SER A 319 -11.21 27.89 4.18
N TYR A 320 -12.05 27.25 5.01
CA TYR A 320 -13.18 27.90 5.66
C TYR A 320 -12.73 28.71 6.87
N LEU A 321 -11.95 28.13 7.79
CA LEU A 321 -11.42 28.85 8.96
C LEU A 321 -10.64 30.11 8.57
N VAL A 322 -9.63 29.98 7.69
CA VAL A 322 -8.76 31.10 7.27
C VAL A 322 -9.55 32.28 6.70
N ARG A 323 -10.72 32.03 6.10
CA ARG A 323 -11.56 33.07 5.48
C ARG A 323 -12.58 33.71 6.42
N LYS A 324 -12.90 33.10 7.57
CA LYS A 324 -14.08 33.45 8.37
C LYS A 324 -13.91 33.45 9.89
N LEU A 325 -12.99 32.67 10.45
CA LEU A 325 -12.95 32.38 11.89
C LEU A 325 -11.51 32.33 12.41
N LYS A 326 -11.20 33.12 13.43
CA LYS A 326 -9.89 33.12 14.10
C LYS A 326 -9.79 32.14 15.28
N THR A 327 -10.88 31.46 15.62
CA THR A 327 -11.02 30.64 16.84
C THR A 327 -10.94 29.16 16.54
N ARG A 328 -9.96 28.47 17.14
CA ARG A 328 -9.78 27.00 17.05
C ARG A 328 -10.75 26.18 17.92
N ASN A 329 -11.65 26.84 18.64
CA ASN A 329 -12.58 26.22 19.60
C ASN A 329 -14.04 26.38 19.16
N LEU A 330 -14.31 26.40 17.85
CA LEU A 330 -15.69 26.46 17.34
C LEU A 330 -16.18 25.03 17.08
N GLU A 331 -17.32 24.65 17.65
CA GLU A 331 -17.95 23.36 17.35
C GLU A 331 -18.59 23.34 15.96
N PHE A 332 -18.63 22.16 15.34
CA PHE A 332 -19.28 21.98 14.02
C PHE A 332 -20.78 22.33 14.05
N ARG A 333 -21.43 22.14 15.20
CA ARG A 333 -22.84 22.48 15.42
C ARG A 333 -23.10 23.99 15.47
N ASP A 334 -22.09 24.78 15.86
CA ASP A 334 -22.17 26.24 16.04
C ASP A 334 -21.87 27.00 14.72
N ILE A 335 -21.35 26.31 13.70
CA ILE A 335 -21.22 26.85 12.35
C ILE A 335 -22.62 27.20 11.80
N ASN A 336 -22.72 28.37 11.17
CA ASN A 336 -23.95 28.82 10.49
C ASN A 336 -24.50 27.70 9.57
N PRO A 337 -25.79 27.33 9.64
CA PRO A 337 -26.33 26.19 8.89
C PRO A 337 -26.07 26.20 7.38
N GLU A 338 -26.05 27.39 6.76
CA GLU A 338 -25.79 27.55 5.33
C GLU A 338 -24.30 27.43 4.97
N GLU A 339 -23.40 27.77 5.90
CA GLU A 339 -21.96 27.52 5.74
C GLU A 339 -21.60 26.06 6.03
N ARG A 340 -22.23 25.45 7.04
CA ARG A 340 -22.13 24.00 7.32
C ARG A 340 -22.60 23.18 6.13
N ARG A 341 -23.73 23.54 5.51
CA ARG A 341 -24.21 22.92 4.27
C ARG A 341 -23.16 22.97 3.15
N LYS A 342 -22.52 24.13 2.93
CA LYS A 342 -21.45 24.30 1.93
C LYS A 342 -20.19 23.50 2.24
N LEU A 343 -19.85 23.29 3.51
CA LEU A 343 -18.76 22.41 3.93
C LEU A 343 -19.07 20.94 3.58
N ILE A 344 -20.26 20.46 3.96
CA ILE A 344 -20.73 19.08 3.68
C ILE A 344 -20.78 18.82 2.16
N GLU A 345 -21.30 19.75 1.37
CA GLU A 345 -21.38 19.61 -0.10
C GLU A 345 -19.99 19.59 -0.76
N LYS A 346 -19.02 20.35 -0.24
CA LYS A 346 -17.63 20.27 -0.70
C LYS A 346 -16.97 18.96 -0.28
N ALA A 347 -17.14 18.54 0.98
CA ALA A 347 -16.61 17.27 1.46
C ALA A 347 -17.14 16.11 0.62
N ALA A 348 -18.45 16.07 0.37
CA ALA A 348 -19.07 15.12 -0.54
C ALA A 348 -18.41 15.16 -1.92
N LYS A 349 -18.39 16.30 -2.60
CA LYS A 349 -17.84 16.43 -3.96
C LYS A 349 -16.37 16.01 -4.11
N TYR A 350 -15.53 16.29 -3.13
CA TYR A 350 -14.07 16.10 -3.24
C TYR A 350 -13.54 14.83 -2.56
N CYS A 351 -14.33 14.18 -1.69
CA CYS A 351 -13.95 12.94 -1.04
C CYS A 351 -14.69 11.71 -1.61
N SER A 352 -15.93 11.87 -2.14
CA SER A 352 -16.75 10.76 -2.64
C SER A 352 -16.03 9.91 -3.69
N ARG A 353 -15.45 10.58 -4.71
CA ARG A 353 -14.90 9.97 -5.92
C ARG A 353 -13.99 8.78 -5.63
N ASN A 354 -13.10 8.92 -4.64
CA ASN A 354 -12.11 7.89 -4.34
C ASN A 354 -12.53 7.00 -3.17
N VAL A 355 -13.37 7.47 -2.24
CA VAL A 355 -13.66 6.71 -1.00
C VAL A 355 -14.71 5.63 -1.20
N PHE A 356 -15.79 5.90 -1.94
CA PHE A 356 -16.87 4.92 -2.11
C PHE A 356 -16.41 3.74 -2.97
N GLY A 357 -15.79 4.03 -4.12
CA GLY A 357 -15.22 3.01 -4.98
C GLY A 357 -14.14 2.17 -4.27
N ALA A 358 -13.22 2.80 -3.53
CA ALA A 358 -12.19 2.06 -2.82
C ALA A 358 -12.73 1.16 -1.70
N LEU A 359 -13.71 1.61 -0.90
CA LEU A 359 -14.31 0.76 0.14
C LEU A 359 -15.24 -0.33 -0.45
N TYR A 360 -15.91 -0.04 -1.57
CA TYR A 360 -16.66 -1.03 -2.35
C TYR A 360 -15.76 -2.17 -2.83
N GLY A 361 -14.63 -1.85 -3.47
CA GLY A 361 -13.64 -2.83 -3.92
C GLY A 361 -12.98 -3.61 -2.79
N ASP A 362 -12.60 -2.93 -1.70
CA ASP A 362 -12.08 -3.58 -0.47
C ASP A 362 -13.10 -4.57 0.14
N SER A 363 -14.41 -4.29 -0.01
CA SER A 363 -15.49 -5.16 0.48
C SER A 363 -15.81 -6.33 -0.46
N GLU A 364 -14.98 -6.56 -1.49
CA GLU A 364 -15.21 -7.52 -2.56
C GLU A 364 -16.58 -7.36 -3.25
N GLU A 365 -17.08 -6.12 -3.33
CA GLU A 365 -18.39 -5.78 -3.92
C GLU A 365 -19.60 -6.25 -3.07
N LEU A 366 -19.40 -6.62 -1.81
CA LEU A 366 -20.45 -7.20 -0.96
C LEU A 366 -21.19 -6.19 -0.09
N PHE A 367 -20.57 -5.05 0.29
CA PHE A 367 -21.11 -4.17 1.33
C PHE A 367 -22.25 -3.25 0.87
N TYR A 368 -22.11 -2.57 -0.27
CA TYR A 368 -23.13 -1.63 -0.78
C TYR A 368 -23.00 -1.37 -2.28
N SER A 369 -24.10 -0.99 -2.93
CA SER A 369 -24.09 -0.31 -4.23
C SER A 369 -23.84 1.18 -4.03
N PHE A 370 -23.32 1.89 -5.03
CA PHE A 370 -23.22 3.35 -4.99
C PHE A 370 -23.37 3.98 -6.38
N ASP A 371 -23.80 5.24 -6.40
CA ASP A 371 -23.83 6.07 -7.60
C ASP A 371 -23.34 7.50 -7.25
N LEU A 372 -22.27 7.96 -7.90
CA LEU A 372 -21.67 9.27 -7.65
C LEU A 372 -22.48 10.44 -8.24
N LYS A 373 -23.29 10.19 -9.26
CA LYS A 373 -24.12 11.16 -10.00
C LYS A 373 -25.44 11.42 -9.28
N ASP A 374 -26.15 10.36 -8.90
CA ASP A 374 -27.40 10.40 -8.15
C ASP A 374 -27.17 10.52 -6.62
N GLY A 375 -25.92 10.33 -6.19
CA GLY A 375 -25.40 10.72 -4.88
C GLY A 375 -25.93 9.86 -3.74
N TYR A 376 -25.85 8.53 -3.87
CA TYR A 376 -26.30 7.58 -2.84
C TYR A 376 -25.37 6.37 -2.72
N ILE A 377 -25.41 5.73 -1.54
CA ILE A 377 -25.10 4.30 -1.42
C ILE A 377 -26.39 3.53 -1.14
N GLU A 378 -26.38 2.24 -1.39
CA GLU A 378 -27.46 1.32 -1.06
C GLU A 378 -26.87 0.09 -0.40
N LEU A 379 -27.07 -0.05 0.91
CA LEU A 379 -26.47 -1.12 1.71
C LEU A 379 -27.05 -2.48 1.30
N ASN A 380 -26.17 -3.47 1.14
CA ASN A 380 -26.60 -4.86 0.99
C ASN A 380 -27.48 -5.24 2.21
N PRO A 381 -28.66 -5.86 2.01
CA PRO A 381 -29.58 -6.21 3.10
C PRO A 381 -28.95 -7.04 4.23
N TYR A 382 -28.05 -7.98 3.91
CA TYR A 382 -27.34 -8.79 4.89
C TYR A 382 -26.41 -7.93 5.75
N PHE A 383 -25.60 -7.07 5.11
CA PHE A 383 -24.75 -6.09 5.82
C PHE A 383 -25.56 -5.10 6.65
N TYR A 384 -26.71 -4.61 6.16
CA TYR A 384 -27.56 -3.70 6.92
C TYR A 384 -28.10 -4.36 8.21
N ASN A 385 -28.61 -5.59 8.11
CA ASN A 385 -29.12 -6.34 9.26
C ASN A 385 -28.00 -6.67 10.26
N PHE A 386 -26.85 -7.10 9.76
CA PHE A 386 -25.65 -7.36 10.55
C PHE A 386 -25.17 -6.10 11.28
N LEU A 387 -25.05 -4.96 10.58
CA LEU A 387 -24.64 -3.70 11.18
C LEU A 387 -25.67 -3.16 12.17
N LYS A 388 -26.96 -3.41 11.98
CA LYS A 388 -27.99 -3.08 12.97
C LYS A 388 -27.84 -3.90 14.26
N ARG A 389 -27.39 -5.16 14.16
CA ARG A 389 -27.15 -6.06 15.30
C ARG A 389 -25.82 -5.77 16.02
N TYR A 390 -24.74 -5.54 15.28
CA TYR A 390 -23.37 -5.45 15.80
C TYR A 390 -22.75 -4.05 15.73
N ASN A 391 -23.55 -3.00 15.52
CA ASN A 391 -23.11 -1.60 15.34
C ASN A 391 -21.98 -1.20 16.32
N GLN A 392 -22.22 -1.37 17.62
CA GLN A 392 -21.30 -1.00 18.69
C GLN A 392 -19.98 -1.77 18.68
N ILE A 393 -19.94 -2.99 18.13
CA ILE A 393 -18.73 -3.80 18.04
C ILE A 393 -17.92 -3.33 16.82
N ILE A 394 -18.57 -3.16 15.66
CA ILE A 394 -17.92 -2.66 14.44
C ILE A 394 -17.40 -1.23 14.64
N ASP A 395 -18.15 -0.37 15.34
CA ASP A 395 -17.70 0.99 15.70
C ASP A 395 -16.43 0.95 16.56
N LYS A 396 -16.40 0.13 17.63
CA LYS A 396 -15.20 -0.03 18.47
C LYS A 396 -13.99 -0.53 17.70
N VAL A 397 -14.17 -1.51 16.81
CA VAL A 397 -13.09 -2.03 15.95
C VAL A 397 -12.62 -0.94 14.97
N ASN A 398 -13.54 -0.28 14.27
CA ASN A 398 -13.23 0.81 13.35
C ASN A 398 -12.45 1.93 14.03
N ASN A 399 -12.89 2.35 15.22
CA ASN A 399 -12.30 3.46 15.97
C ASN A 399 -10.94 3.09 16.55
N TYR A 400 -10.73 1.82 16.95
CA TYR A 400 -9.41 1.30 17.35
C TYR A 400 -8.41 1.27 16.18
N GLU A 401 -8.81 0.75 15.03
CA GLU A 401 -7.97 0.70 13.83
C GLU A 401 -7.67 2.11 13.28
N TRP A 402 -8.65 3.00 13.34
CA TRP A 402 -8.49 4.41 13.00
C TRP A 402 -7.54 5.12 13.98
N LEU A 403 -7.63 4.85 15.30
CA LEU A 403 -6.72 5.41 16.29
C LEU A 403 -5.27 4.96 16.03
N LYS A 404 -5.03 3.66 15.79
CA LYS A 404 -3.70 3.14 15.39
C LYS A 404 -3.17 3.84 14.15
N PHE A 405 -4.02 4.04 13.13
CA PHE A 405 -3.65 4.77 11.93
C PHE A 405 -3.27 6.23 12.23
N LEU A 406 -4.06 6.93 13.04
CA LEU A 406 -3.84 8.32 13.42
C LEU A 406 -2.54 8.50 14.20
N VAL A 407 -2.23 7.60 15.16
CA VAL A 407 -0.96 7.60 15.92
C VAL A 407 0.22 7.43 14.96
N ARG A 408 0.16 6.48 14.03
CA ARG A 408 1.21 6.26 13.02
C ARG A 408 1.42 7.48 12.10
N VAL A 409 0.36 8.22 11.77
CA VAL A 409 0.43 9.42 10.92
C VAL A 409 0.84 10.68 11.69
N ASN A 410 0.62 10.72 13.01
CA ASN A 410 0.89 11.87 13.87
C ASN A 410 1.80 11.49 15.05
N PRO A 411 3.02 10.97 14.82
CA PRO A 411 3.87 10.42 15.89
C PRO A 411 4.26 11.44 16.96
N GLU A 412 4.32 12.72 16.60
CA GLU A 412 4.65 13.85 17.50
C GLU A 412 3.45 14.36 18.31
N LYS A 413 2.28 13.69 18.25
CA LYS A 413 1.05 14.16 18.89
C LYS A 413 0.51 13.16 19.90
N SER A 414 0.17 13.66 21.09
CA SER A 414 -0.69 12.95 22.03
C SER A 414 -2.11 12.91 21.45
N ILE A 415 -2.60 11.71 21.13
CA ILE A 415 -3.95 11.49 20.63
C ILE A 415 -4.79 10.91 21.77
N PRO A 416 -5.92 11.53 22.17
CA PRO A 416 -6.77 10.98 23.22
C PRO A 416 -7.36 9.62 22.83
N ILE A 417 -7.53 8.73 23.81
CA ILE A 417 -8.09 7.39 23.61
C ILE A 417 -9.62 7.46 23.43
N ASP A 418 -10.25 8.46 24.03
CA ASP A 418 -11.67 8.84 23.97
C ASP A 418 -12.03 9.70 22.74
N LEU A 419 -11.14 9.83 21.75
CA LEU A 419 -11.31 10.67 20.57
C LEU A 419 -12.63 10.45 19.81
N PHE A 420 -13.11 9.19 19.77
CA PHE A 420 -14.35 8.79 19.10
C PHE A 420 -15.53 8.56 20.06
N ILE A 421 -15.32 8.74 21.35
CA ILE A 421 -16.41 8.76 22.33
C ILE A 421 -17.14 10.10 22.19
N GLU A 422 -18.46 10.03 22.14
CA GLU A 422 -19.36 11.19 22.22
C GLU A 422 -19.72 11.42 23.69
N GLU A 423 -19.73 12.69 24.12
CA GLU A 423 -20.12 13.11 25.49
C GLU A 423 -21.64 13.18 25.66
#